data_AF-A0A662TNW3-F1
#
_entry.id   AF-A0A662TNW3-F1
#
_cell.length_a   1.000
_cell.length_b   1.000
_cell.length_c   1.000
_cell.angle_alpha   90.00
_cell.angle_beta   90.00
_cell.angle_gamma   90.00
#
_symmetry.space_group_name_H-M   'P 1'
#
loop_
_entity.id
_entity.type
_entity.pdbx_description
1 polymer ?
#
loop_
_entity_poly.entity_id
_entity_poly.type
_entity_poly.pdbx_seq_one_letter_code
_entity_poly.pdbx_strand_id
1 'polypeptide(L)'
;MKKRSEEELQRIIALCEEIEKKGADPFAVNVAHELEKLRKLLPLWRRFRELRLDAEALYRITRVIKRQEELVKFRSTNLYFDPEFMEFRLLSKSPRELADAYLRSWRPLISCQQVNLEMLRQGYMYWNSLRRISRDFTAGGKMEEMSLDKLKELRILGGDLEKRLNELLEELRDKSRGEWIEYWRFIDRGGFEERVRRAFYLSHLISMGYADMKIDPITEEIKIRYVSERLRGMGRSIPIVIGGEDSE
;
A
#
# COMPACT_ATOMS: atom_id res chain seq x y z
N MET A 1 50.56 18.13 -21.62
CA MET A 1 49.45 18.77 -20.88
C MET A 1 48.14 18.77 -21.64
N LYS A 2 48.05 19.26 -22.89
CA LYS A 2 46.79 19.31 -23.68
C LYS A 2 45.98 18.01 -23.79
N LYS A 3 46.64 16.87 -23.97
CA LYS A 3 45.98 15.56 -24.05
C LYS A 3 45.31 15.15 -22.73
N ARG A 4 45.96 15.48 -21.60
CA ARG A 4 45.50 15.12 -20.24
C ARG A 4 44.25 15.92 -19.84
N SER A 5 44.17 17.18 -20.26
CA SER A 5 42.99 18.04 -20.05
C SER A 5 41.78 17.65 -20.91
N GLU A 6 41.99 17.15 -22.14
CA GLU A 6 40.89 16.60 -22.95
C GLU A 6 40.37 15.28 -22.37
N GLU A 7 41.25 14.42 -21.86
CA GLU A 7 40.87 13.19 -21.18
C GLU A 7 40.05 13.45 -19.89
N GLU A 8 40.38 14.50 -19.14
CA GLU A 8 39.62 14.90 -17.95
C GLU A 8 38.19 15.34 -18.32
N LEU A 9 38.03 16.17 -19.36
CA LEU A 9 36.71 16.56 -19.88
C LEU A 9 35.89 15.35 -20.34
N GLN A 10 36.52 14.41 -21.04
CA GLN A 10 35.84 13.19 -21.48
C GLN A 10 35.42 12.29 -20.31
N ARG A 11 36.21 12.24 -19.23
CA ARG A 11 35.80 11.53 -18.00
C ARG A 11 34.58 12.16 -17.35
N ILE A 12 34.54 13.49 -17.26
CA ILE A 12 33.38 14.22 -16.72
C ILE A 12 32.13 13.90 -17.55
N ILE A 13 32.25 14.01 -18.87
CA ILE A 13 31.15 13.71 -19.80
C ILE A 13 30.67 12.26 -19.65
N ALA A 14 31.59 11.29 -19.64
CA ALA A 14 31.25 9.86 -19.53
C ALA A 14 30.55 9.55 -18.20
N LEU A 15 31.03 10.14 -17.10
CA LEU A 15 30.47 9.92 -15.77
C LEU A 15 29.05 10.52 -15.66
N CYS A 16 28.82 11.71 -16.21
CA CYS A 16 27.48 12.28 -16.30
C CYS A 16 26.55 11.47 -17.23
N GLU A 17 27.06 10.97 -18.36
CA GLU A 17 26.27 10.12 -19.26
C GLU A 17 25.86 8.79 -18.60
N GLU A 18 26.74 8.20 -17.79
CA GLU A 18 26.46 6.94 -17.11
C GLU A 18 25.29 7.08 -16.13
N ILE A 19 25.22 8.20 -15.42
CA ILE A 19 24.12 8.53 -14.51
C ILE A 19 22.82 8.76 -15.27
N GLU A 20 22.89 9.42 -16.42
CA GLU A 20 21.72 9.63 -17.26
C GLU A 20 21.13 8.34 -17.83
N LYS A 21 21.99 7.38 -18.24
CA LYS A 21 21.56 6.16 -18.93
C LYS A 21 21.22 5.01 -17.98
N LYS A 22 21.94 4.86 -16.87
CA LYS A 22 21.79 3.70 -15.97
C LYS A 22 20.86 3.94 -14.77
N GLY A 23 20.33 5.17 -14.60
CA GLY A 23 19.52 5.49 -13.42
C GLY A 23 20.30 5.39 -12.11
N ALA A 24 21.62 5.56 -12.17
CA ALA A 24 22.48 5.58 -11.00
C ALA A 24 22.22 6.83 -10.14
N ASP A 25 22.64 6.79 -8.87
CA ASP A 25 22.41 7.89 -7.93
C ASP A 25 23.04 9.21 -8.44
N PRO A 26 22.25 10.26 -8.73
CA PRO A 26 22.78 11.53 -9.22
C PRO A 26 23.63 12.26 -8.17
N PHE A 27 23.55 11.88 -6.88
CA PHE A 27 24.40 12.43 -5.81
C PHE A 27 25.80 11.79 -5.75
N ALA A 28 26.07 10.74 -6.52
CA ALA A 28 27.42 10.19 -6.67
C ALA A 28 28.41 11.19 -7.31
N VAL A 29 27.90 12.22 -8.01
CA VAL A 29 28.72 13.28 -8.60
C VAL A 29 28.82 14.45 -7.66
N ASN A 30 30.05 14.78 -7.29
CA ASN A 30 30.34 16.06 -6.66
C ASN A 30 30.36 17.17 -7.72
N VAL A 31 29.21 17.77 -7.96
CA VAL A 31 29.01 18.85 -8.93
C VAL A 31 29.95 20.04 -8.67
N ALA A 32 30.15 20.41 -7.40
CA ALA A 32 31.02 21.52 -7.04
C ALA A 32 32.47 21.25 -7.44
N HIS A 33 32.96 20.03 -7.18
CA HIS A 33 34.31 19.60 -7.55
C HIS A 33 34.51 19.58 -9.07
N GLU A 34 33.55 19.05 -9.83
CA GLU A 34 33.67 19.00 -11.29
C GLU A 34 33.60 20.41 -11.92
N LEU A 35 32.73 21.30 -11.43
CA LEU A 35 32.70 22.70 -11.87
C LEU A 35 34.01 23.44 -11.56
N GLU A 36 34.63 23.15 -10.41
CA GLU A 36 35.91 23.75 -10.06
C GLU A 36 37.05 23.29 -10.99
N LYS A 37 37.03 22.03 -11.42
CA LYS A 37 37.95 21.53 -12.45
C LYS A 37 37.73 22.23 -13.79
N LEU A 38 36.48 22.34 -14.25
CA LEU A 38 36.17 23.06 -15.50
C LEU A 38 36.67 24.50 -15.45
N ARG A 39 36.45 25.19 -14.31
CA ARG A 39 36.92 26.56 -14.10
C ARG A 39 38.45 26.69 -14.13
N LYS A 40 39.20 25.71 -13.61
CA LYS A 40 40.68 25.69 -13.65
C LYS A 40 41.22 25.42 -15.06
N LEU A 41 40.49 24.67 -15.87
CA LEU A 41 40.87 24.32 -17.24
C LEU A 41 40.48 25.41 -18.26
N LEU A 42 39.45 26.21 -17.99
CA LEU A 42 38.94 27.28 -18.87
C LEU A 42 40.02 28.23 -19.42
N PRO A 43 40.99 28.74 -18.63
CA PRO A 43 42.03 29.64 -19.14
C PRO A 43 43.00 28.98 -20.15
N LEU A 44 43.04 27.64 -20.21
CA LEU A 44 43.95 26.89 -21.08
C LEU A 44 43.39 26.67 -22.49
N TRP A 45 42.08 26.87 -22.69
CA TRP A 45 41.43 26.60 -23.96
C TRP A 45 41.68 27.73 -24.96
N ARG A 46 42.22 27.36 -26.13
CA ARG A 46 42.52 28.30 -27.22
C ARG A 46 41.88 27.89 -28.53
N ARG A 47 41.33 26.66 -28.61
CA ARG A 47 40.73 26.11 -29.82
C ARG A 47 39.24 25.88 -29.63
N PHE A 48 38.49 26.05 -30.71
CA PHE A 48 37.04 25.81 -30.76
C PHE A 48 36.66 24.40 -30.25
N ARG A 49 37.47 23.38 -30.56
CA ARG A 49 37.23 22.00 -30.11
C ARG A 49 37.24 21.87 -28.59
N GLU A 50 38.17 22.55 -27.92
CA GLU A 50 38.35 22.52 -26.46
C GLU A 50 37.14 23.22 -25.79
N LEU A 51 36.74 24.38 -26.32
CA LEU A 51 35.55 25.12 -25.89
C LEU A 51 34.26 24.31 -26.07
N ARG A 52 34.13 23.55 -27.17
CA ARG A 52 32.97 22.70 -27.43
C ARG A 52 32.87 21.55 -26.41
N LEU A 53 34.00 20.93 -26.08
CA LEU A 53 34.04 19.85 -25.08
C LEU A 53 33.71 20.36 -23.68
N ASP A 54 34.16 21.56 -23.33
CA ASP A 54 33.77 22.17 -22.08
C ASP A 54 32.28 22.51 -22.01
N ALA A 55 31.73 23.12 -23.06
CA ALA A 55 30.31 23.41 -23.14
C ALA A 55 29.46 22.13 -23.01
N GLU A 56 29.90 21.02 -23.62
CA GLU A 56 29.25 19.72 -23.46
C GLU A 56 29.35 19.21 -22.01
N ALA A 57 30.52 19.28 -21.38
CA ALA A 57 30.69 18.89 -19.98
C ALA A 57 29.77 19.70 -19.05
N LEU A 58 29.71 21.02 -19.25
CA LEU A 58 28.84 21.91 -18.48
C LEU A 58 27.36 21.54 -18.69
N TYR A 59 26.93 21.32 -19.94
CA TYR A 59 25.57 20.89 -20.25
C TYR A 59 25.20 19.59 -19.52
N ARG A 60 26.09 18.59 -19.51
CA ARG A 60 25.86 17.33 -18.80
C ARG A 60 25.78 17.51 -17.28
N ILE A 61 26.63 18.35 -16.70
CA ILE A 61 26.53 18.71 -15.29
C ILE A 61 25.16 19.32 -14.98
N THR A 62 24.64 20.23 -15.82
CA THR A 62 23.30 20.80 -15.60
C THR A 62 22.19 19.75 -15.61
N ARG A 63 22.33 18.71 -16.43
CA ARG A 63 21.37 17.59 -16.46
C ARG A 63 21.44 16.75 -15.18
N VAL A 64 22.64 16.55 -14.61
CA VAL A 64 22.79 15.89 -13.30
C VAL A 64 22.15 16.73 -12.20
N ILE A 65 22.35 18.04 -12.18
CA ILE A 65 21.71 18.95 -11.20
C ILE A 65 20.19 18.83 -11.28
N LYS A 66 19.63 18.82 -12.50
CA LYS A 66 18.18 18.63 -12.70
C LYS A 66 17.70 17.29 -12.10
N ARG A 67 18.47 16.21 -12.24
CA ARG A 67 18.14 14.92 -11.61
C ARG A 67 18.23 14.96 -10.09
N GLN A 68 19.22 15.65 -9.53
CA GLN A 68 19.31 15.86 -8.09
C GLN A 68 18.08 16.64 -7.58
N GLU A 69 17.68 17.70 -8.26
CA GLU A 69 16.49 18.48 -7.94
C GLU A 69 15.20 17.64 -8.00
N GLU A 70 15.00 16.88 -9.08
CA GLU A 70 13.88 15.95 -9.23
C GLU A 70 13.82 14.94 -8.08
N LEU A 71 14.97 14.37 -7.70
CA LEU A 71 15.06 13.40 -6.61
C LEU A 71 14.77 14.02 -5.24
N VAL A 72 15.25 15.24 -4.98
CA VAL A 72 14.92 15.97 -3.74
C VAL A 72 13.44 16.29 -3.68
N LYS A 73 12.83 16.79 -4.77
CA LYS A 73 11.39 17.06 -4.84
C LYS A 73 10.57 15.79 -4.64
N PHE A 74 10.98 14.68 -5.24
CA PHE A 74 10.32 13.39 -5.04
C PHE A 74 10.41 12.92 -3.59
N ARG A 75 11.60 13.00 -2.96
CA ARG A 75 11.80 12.62 -1.56
C ARG A 75 11.09 13.55 -0.58
N SER A 76 11.04 14.85 -0.83
CA SER A 76 10.31 15.80 0.03
C SER A 76 8.79 15.64 -0.09
N THR A 77 8.31 15.27 -1.28
CA THR A 77 6.90 14.90 -1.50
C THR A 77 6.60 13.60 -0.75
N ASN A 78 7.43 12.56 -0.91
CA ASN A 78 7.26 11.26 -0.23
C ASN A 78 7.50 11.28 1.27
N LEU A 79 8.20 12.28 1.83
CA LEU A 79 8.34 12.42 3.29
C LEU A 79 6.98 12.60 4.00
N TYR A 80 5.94 13.01 3.25
CA TYR A 80 4.55 13.11 3.70
C TYR A 80 3.67 11.92 3.27
N PHE A 81 4.22 10.95 2.54
CA PHE A 81 3.54 9.73 2.08
C PHE A 81 4.19 8.50 2.71
N ASP A 82 4.19 8.42 4.03
CA ASP A 82 4.39 7.14 4.69
C ASP A 82 3.17 6.24 4.39
N PRO A 83 3.35 5.07 3.76
CA PRO A 83 2.25 4.15 3.45
C PRO A 83 1.38 3.83 4.66
N GLU A 84 1.97 3.70 5.85
CA GLU A 84 1.26 3.42 7.10
C GLU A 84 0.40 4.62 7.53
N PHE A 85 0.95 5.84 7.43
CA PHE A 85 0.19 7.06 7.70
C PHE A 85 -0.94 7.30 6.70
N MET A 86 -0.73 6.93 5.44
CA MET A 86 -1.75 7.00 4.39
C MET A 86 -2.87 5.99 4.64
N GLU A 87 -2.53 4.77 5.04
CA GLU A 87 -3.50 3.74 5.43
C GLU A 87 -4.33 4.22 6.63
N PHE A 88 -3.69 4.74 7.67
CA PHE A 88 -4.37 5.37 8.81
C PHE A 88 -5.30 6.52 8.39
N ARG A 89 -4.84 7.38 7.48
CA ARG A 89 -5.63 8.49 6.94
C ARG A 89 -6.82 8.01 6.09
N LEU A 90 -6.72 6.87 5.43
CA LEU A 90 -7.82 6.28 4.66
C LEU A 90 -8.82 5.59 5.58
N LEU A 91 -8.34 4.80 6.55
CA LEU A 91 -9.15 4.07 7.52
C LEU A 91 -9.90 4.99 8.49
N SER A 92 -9.31 6.13 8.85
CA SER A 92 -9.94 7.14 9.71
C SER A 92 -11.00 8.00 9.00
N LYS A 93 -11.16 7.88 7.67
CA LYS A 93 -12.10 8.68 6.89
C LYS A 93 -13.46 7.98 6.76
N SER A 94 -14.52 8.77 6.81
CA SER A 94 -15.86 8.25 6.55
C SER A 94 -16.02 7.86 5.07
N PRO A 95 -16.93 6.92 4.73
CA PRO A 95 -17.20 6.55 3.34
C PRO A 95 -17.56 7.74 2.44
N ARG A 96 -18.21 8.76 3.00
CA ARG A 96 -18.60 9.98 2.27
C ARG A 96 -17.39 10.86 1.94
N GLU A 97 -16.44 11.01 2.86
CA GLU A 97 -15.20 11.76 2.61
C GLU A 97 -14.31 11.05 1.59
N LEU A 98 -14.23 9.72 1.67
CA LEU A 98 -13.51 8.91 0.67
C LEU A 98 -14.15 9.03 -0.72
N ALA A 99 -15.48 8.99 -0.80
CA ALA A 99 -16.20 9.21 -2.05
C ALA A 99 -15.97 10.62 -2.62
N ASP A 100 -15.96 11.66 -1.79
CA ASP A 100 -15.69 13.04 -2.22
C ASP A 100 -14.25 13.19 -2.73
N ALA A 101 -13.27 12.62 -2.02
CA ALA A 101 -11.88 12.61 -2.44
C ALA A 101 -11.67 11.84 -3.77
N TYR A 102 -12.36 10.71 -3.92
CA TYR A 102 -12.36 9.94 -5.16
C TYR A 102 -12.95 10.76 -6.32
N LEU A 103 -14.13 11.36 -6.14
CA LEU A 103 -14.77 12.16 -7.20
C LEU A 103 -13.92 13.38 -7.60
N ARG A 104 -13.23 14.02 -6.66
CA ARG A 104 -12.29 15.13 -6.94
C ARG A 104 -11.06 14.69 -7.73
N SER A 105 -10.62 13.45 -7.53
CA SER A 105 -9.43 12.89 -8.18
C SER A 105 -9.76 12.08 -9.44
N TRP A 106 -11.03 11.73 -9.64
CA TRP A 106 -11.48 10.96 -10.80
C TRP A 106 -11.43 11.82 -12.05
N ARG A 107 -10.44 11.54 -12.91
CA ARG A 107 -10.29 12.15 -14.23
C ARG A 107 -10.49 11.12 -15.34
N PRO A 108 -11.74 10.67 -15.59
CA PRO A 108 -12.00 9.73 -16.67
C PRO A 108 -11.72 10.40 -18.03
N LEU A 109 -11.13 9.64 -18.94
CA LEU A 109 -11.04 10.03 -20.36
C LEU A 109 -12.42 9.88 -20.99
N ILE A 110 -13.20 10.97 -20.98
CA ILE A 110 -14.59 10.98 -21.50
C ILE A 110 -14.60 10.91 -23.04
N SER A 111 -13.62 11.54 -23.70
CA SER A 111 -13.41 11.38 -25.14
C SER A 111 -11.95 11.61 -25.48
N CYS A 112 -11.46 10.88 -26.49
CA CYS A 112 -10.16 11.10 -27.11
C CYS A 112 -10.39 11.20 -28.61
N GLN A 113 -10.38 12.41 -29.15
CA GLN A 113 -10.75 12.66 -30.55
C GLN A 113 -9.69 12.17 -31.54
N GLN A 114 -8.42 12.13 -31.12
CA GLN A 114 -7.31 11.55 -31.87
C GLN A 114 -6.34 10.87 -30.90
N VAL A 115 -6.03 9.61 -31.18
CA VAL A 115 -4.92 8.89 -30.54
C VAL A 115 -3.70 9.06 -31.43
N ASN A 116 -2.62 9.61 -30.88
CA ASN A 116 -1.34 9.70 -31.58
C ASN A 116 -0.36 8.61 -31.11
N LEU A 117 0.67 8.35 -31.91
CA LEU A 117 1.63 7.28 -31.63
C LEU A 117 2.40 7.51 -30.32
N GLU A 118 2.68 8.76 -29.96
CA GLU A 118 3.39 9.09 -28.71
C GLU A 118 2.52 8.83 -27.48
N MET A 119 1.21 9.05 -27.54
CA MET A 119 0.27 8.70 -26.48
C MET A 119 0.19 7.19 -26.28
N LEU A 120 0.17 6.40 -27.36
CA LEU A 120 0.25 4.94 -27.27
C LEU A 120 1.57 4.48 -26.66
N ARG A 121 2.68 5.13 -27.05
CA ARG A 121 4.00 4.84 -26.50
C ARG A 121 4.06 5.16 -25.00
N GLN A 122 3.52 6.30 -24.58
CA GLN A 122 3.44 6.68 -23.17
C GLN A 122 2.53 5.74 -22.37
N GLY A 123 1.38 5.35 -22.93
CA GLY A 123 0.49 4.36 -22.32
C GLY A 123 1.17 3.00 -22.15
N TYR A 124 1.90 2.54 -23.16
CA TYR A 124 2.70 1.31 -23.11
C TYR A 124 3.81 1.39 -22.06
N MET A 125 4.56 2.51 -22.01
CA MET A 125 5.60 2.73 -21.01
C MET A 125 5.01 2.78 -19.59
N TYR A 126 3.87 3.46 -19.41
CA TYR A 126 3.15 3.50 -18.15
C TYR A 126 2.73 2.08 -17.73
N TRP A 127 2.10 1.33 -18.62
CA TRP A 127 1.67 -0.04 -18.36
C TRP A 127 2.81 -0.97 -17.96
N ASN A 128 3.98 -0.82 -18.60
CA ASN A 128 5.18 -1.55 -18.22
C ASN A 128 5.84 -1.05 -16.93
N SER A 129 5.69 0.23 -16.59
CA SER A 129 6.21 0.83 -15.35
C SER A 129 5.35 0.53 -14.14
N LEU A 130 4.06 0.21 -14.34
CA LEU A 130 3.24 -0.36 -13.30
C LEU A 130 3.94 -1.63 -12.87
N ARG A 131 4.52 -1.63 -11.66
CA ARG A 131 4.82 -2.88 -10.98
C ARG A 131 3.56 -3.71 -11.10
N ARG A 132 3.66 -4.94 -11.64
CA ARG A 132 2.63 -5.94 -11.39
C ARG A 132 2.39 -5.83 -9.89
N ILE A 133 1.19 -5.41 -9.51
CA ILE A 133 0.73 -5.65 -8.17
C ILE A 133 0.58 -7.17 -8.17
N SER A 134 1.70 -7.90 -8.01
CA SER A 134 1.64 -9.12 -7.24
C SER A 134 1.09 -8.59 -5.94
N ARG A 135 -0.20 -8.82 -5.72
CA ARG A 135 -0.64 -8.91 -4.34
C ARG A 135 0.06 -10.15 -3.83
N ASP A 136 1.34 -10.00 -3.52
CA ASP A 136 1.97 -10.77 -2.50
C ASP A 136 1.24 -10.28 -1.24
N PHE A 137 0.04 -10.82 -1.01
CA PHE A 137 -0.52 -10.92 0.32
C PHE A 137 0.44 -11.84 1.08
N THR A 138 1.63 -11.33 1.41
CA THR A 138 2.48 -11.90 2.44
C THR A 138 1.92 -11.42 3.76
N ALA A 139 0.70 -11.86 4.06
CA ALA A 139 0.06 -11.71 5.34
C ALA A 139 -0.46 -13.09 5.73
N GLY A 140 0.31 -13.78 6.59
CA GLY A 140 -0.16 -14.90 7.42
C GLY A 140 -0.55 -16.19 6.69
N GLY A 141 0.39 -17.13 6.57
CA GLY A 141 0.08 -18.54 6.29
C GLY A 141 -0.55 -18.82 4.92
N LYS A 142 -0.58 -20.08 4.52
CA LYS A 142 -1.54 -20.49 3.50
C LYS A 142 -2.92 -20.31 4.14
N MET A 143 -3.73 -19.40 3.61
CA MET A 143 -5.15 -19.34 3.94
C MET A 143 -5.79 -20.60 3.36
N GLU A 144 -5.75 -21.70 4.12
CA GLU A 144 -6.45 -22.92 3.75
C GLU A 144 -7.95 -22.65 3.89
N GLU A 145 -8.68 -22.73 2.79
CA GLU A 145 -10.14 -22.81 2.86
C GLU A 145 -10.51 -24.02 3.72
N MET A 146 -11.23 -23.77 4.81
CA MET A 146 -11.68 -24.84 5.68
C MET A 146 -12.73 -25.67 4.92
N SER A 147 -12.38 -26.91 4.58
CA SER A 147 -13.31 -27.79 3.85
C SER A 147 -14.57 -28.06 4.68
N LEU A 148 -15.70 -28.29 4.00
CA LEU A 148 -16.95 -28.68 4.65
C LEU A 148 -16.80 -29.92 5.54
N ASP A 149 -15.86 -30.80 5.20
CA ASP A 149 -15.57 -32.00 5.99
C ASP A 149 -14.82 -31.66 7.27
N LYS A 150 -13.87 -30.71 7.23
CA LYS A 150 -13.17 -30.20 8.43
C LYS A 150 -14.13 -29.44 9.36
N LEU A 151 -15.12 -28.73 8.82
CA LEU A 151 -16.21 -28.11 9.60
C LEU A 151 -17.14 -29.15 10.28
N LYS A 152 -17.39 -30.28 9.61
CA LYS A 152 -18.14 -31.41 10.19
C LYS A 152 -17.32 -32.15 11.26
N GLU A 153 -16.02 -32.34 11.05
CA GLU A 153 -15.09 -32.91 12.04
C GLU A 153 -15.05 -32.05 13.31
N LEU A 154 -14.97 -30.72 13.13
CA LEU A 154 -15.08 -29.73 14.21
C LEU A 154 -16.51 -29.63 14.78
N ARG A 155 -17.46 -30.47 14.35
CA ARG A 155 -18.90 -30.47 14.73
C ARG A 155 -19.55 -29.09 14.70
N ILE A 156 -19.08 -28.19 13.83
CA ILE A 156 -19.65 -26.86 13.63
C ILE A 156 -20.96 -26.99 12.85
N LEU A 157 -21.03 -27.95 11.92
CA LEU A 157 -22.22 -28.28 11.13
C LEU A 157 -22.79 -29.63 11.60
N GLY A 158 -23.90 -29.59 12.35
CA GLY A 158 -24.60 -30.76 12.88
C GLY A 158 -26.08 -30.46 13.20
N GLY A 159 -26.85 -31.49 13.54
CA GLY A 159 -28.30 -31.36 13.80
C GLY A 159 -28.69 -30.44 14.97
N ASP A 160 -27.74 -30.13 15.87
CA ASP A 160 -27.95 -29.25 17.02
C ASP A 160 -27.58 -27.77 16.76
N LEU A 161 -27.27 -27.40 15.52
CA LEU A 161 -26.80 -26.05 15.17
C LEU A 161 -27.81 -24.96 15.55
N GLU A 162 -29.10 -25.16 15.28
CA GLU A 162 -30.16 -24.21 15.66
C GLU A 162 -30.26 -24.04 17.17
N LYS A 163 -30.14 -25.14 17.92
CA LYS A 163 -30.15 -25.11 19.38
C LYS A 163 -28.97 -24.32 19.93
N ARG A 164 -27.76 -24.57 19.43
CA ARG A 164 -26.53 -23.85 19.83
C ARG A 164 -26.55 -22.37 19.44
N LEU A 165 -27.11 -22.04 18.28
CA LEU A 165 -27.32 -20.64 17.87
C LEU A 165 -28.25 -19.92 18.85
N ASN A 166 -29.36 -20.55 19.24
CA ASN A 166 -30.30 -19.98 20.19
C ASN A 166 -29.68 -19.83 21.58
N GLU A 167 -28.93 -20.83 22.07
CA GLU A 167 -28.20 -20.76 23.33
C GLU A 167 -27.19 -19.60 23.34
N LEU A 168 -26.42 -19.44 22.25
CA LEU A 168 -25.45 -18.35 22.13
C LEU A 168 -26.14 -16.98 22.01
N LEU A 169 -27.30 -16.93 21.35
CA LEU A 169 -28.09 -15.70 21.22
C LEU A 169 -28.68 -15.27 22.57
N GLU A 170 -29.20 -16.20 23.37
CA GLU A 170 -29.65 -15.94 24.74
C GLU A 170 -28.48 -15.49 25.63
N GLU A 171 -27.33 -16.16 25.54
CA GLU A 171 -26.12 -15.76 26.26
C GLU A 171 -25.66 -14.35 25.87
N LEU A 172 -25.72 -14.00 24.58
CA LEU A 172 -25.40 -12.67 24.09
C LEU A 172 -26.41 -11.65 24.60
N ARG A 173 -27.71 -11.96 24.57
CA ARG A 173 -28.79 -11.10 25.07
C ARG A 173 -28.62 -10.79 26.55
N ASP A 174 -28.33 -11.80 27.37
CA ASP A 174 -28.22 -11.66 28.83
C ASP A 174 -27.00 -10.84 29.25
N LYS A 175 -25.88 -11.00 28.55
CA LYS A 175 -24.63 -10.28 28.85
C LYS A 175 -24.57 -8.89 28.24
N SER A 176 -25.03 -8.75 26.99
CA SER A 176 -25.02 -7.47 26.30
C SER A 176 -26.14 -6.57 26.82
N ARG A 177 -27.35 -7.10 27.08
CA ARG A 177 -28.55 -6.30 27.39
C ARG A 177 -28.78 -5.10 26.44
N GLY A 178 -28.23 -5.17 25.21
CA GLY A 178 -28.25 -4.05 24.25
C GLY A 178 -27.10 -3.05 24.39
N GLU A 179 -26.08 -3.34 25.19
CA GLU A 179 -24.82 -2.60 25.29
C GLU A 179 -23.69 -3.29 24.50
N TRP A 180 -22.69 -2.49 24.13
CA TRP A 180 -21.51 -2.98 23.43
C TRP A 180 -20.59 -3.73 24.39
N ILE A 181 -20.33 -5.00 24.09
CA ILE A 181 -19.38 -5.83 24.83
C ILE A 181 -18.19 -6.19 23.94
N GLU A 182 -17.05 -6.47 24.57
CA GLU A 182 -15.84 -6.88 23.88
C GLU A 182 -15.98 -8.30 23.30
N TYR A 183 -15.66 -8.45 22.01
CA TYR A 183 -15.79 -9.71 21.28
C TYR A 183 -14.92 -10.82 21.86
N TRP A 184 -13.62 -10.56 22.05
CA TRP A 184 -12.67 -11.55 22.54
C TRP A 184 -13.08 -12.09 23.91
N ARG A 185 -13.51 -11.22 24.82
CA ARG A 185 -14.04 -11.60 26.13
C ARG A 185 -15.32 -12.45 26.06
N PHE A 186 -16.11 -12.31 24.99
CA PHE A 186 -17.33 -13.09 24.79
C PHE A 186 -17.07 -14.47 24.16
N ILE A 187 -16.12 -14.56 23.22
CA ILE A 187 -15.80 -15.79 22.49
C ILE A 187 -14.74 -16.66 23.19
N ASP A 188 -13.86 -16.07 24.01
CA ASP A 188 -12.79 -16.78 24.73
C ASP A 188 -13.35 -17.54 25.95
N ARG A 189 -14.09 -18.61 25.63
CA ARG A 189 -14.64 -19.56 26.60
C ARG A 189 -14.32 -20.97 26.13
N GLY A 190 -13.52 -21.68 26.93
CA GLY A 190 -13.14 -23.07 26.65
C GLY A 190 -11.90 -23.20 25.76
N GLY A 191 -11.77 -24.35 25.11
CA GLY A 191 -10.64 -24.66 24.21
C GLY A 191 -10.75 -24.01 22.83
N PHE A 192 -9.69 -24.13 22.04
CA PHE A 192 -9.59 -23.57 20.68
C PHE A 192 -10.77 -23.93 19.78
N GLU A 193 -11.20 -25.19 19.77
CA GLU A 193 -12.34 -25.66 18.98
C GLU A 193 -13.65 -24.95 19.36
N GLU A 194 -13.87 -24.68 20.65
CA GLU A 194 -15.06 -23.99 21.12
C GLU A 194 -15.02 -22.50 20.77
N ARG A 195 -13.85 -21.86 20.83
CA ARG A 195 -13.68 -20.48 20.36
C ARG A 195 -14.04 -20.33 18.88
N VAL A 196 -13.54 -21.25 18.05
CA VAL A 196 -13.83 -21.27 16.61
C VAL A 196 -15.33 -21.48 16.35
N ARG A 197 -15.96 -22.44 17.05
CA ARG A 197 -17.42 -22.65 16.97
C ARG A 197 -18.21 -21.41 17.36
N ARG A 198 -17.88 -20.78 18.49
CA ARG A 198 -18.56 -19.57 18.98
C ARG A 198 -18.42 -18.41 18.01
N ALA A 199 -17.23 -18.21 17.44
CA ALA A 199 -16.99 -17.21 16.40
C ALA A 199 -17.84 -17.48 15.13
N PHE A 200 -17.95 -18.74 14.72
CA PHE A 200 -18.80 -19.16 13.59
C PHE A 200 -20.29 -18.90 13.84
N TYR A 201 -20.80 -19.30 15.00
CA TYR A 201 -22.21 -19.05 15.33
C TYR A 201 -22.51 -17.55 15.42
N LEU A 202 -21.60 -16.78 16.02
CA LEU A 202 -21.76 -15.32 16.13
C LEU A 202 -21.73 -14.64 14.77
N SER A 203 -20.85 -15.04 13.84
CA SER A 203 -20.86 -14.49 12.47
C SER A 203 -22.19 -14.77 11.78
N HIS A 204 -22.75 -15.97 11.96
CA HIS A 204 -24.06 -16.33 11.43
C HIS A 204 -25.18 -15.47 12.03
N LEU A 205 -25.18 -15.25 13.35
CA LEU A 205 -26.15 -14.37 14.03
C LEU A 205 -26.06 -12.91 13.53
N ILE A 206 -24.86 -12.43 13.26
CA ILE A 206 -24.65 -11.08 12.71
C ILE A 206 -25.14 -11.01 11.26
N SER A 207 -24.81 -12.00 10.42
CA SER A 207 -25.32 -12.08 9.05
C SER A 207 -26.84 -12.18 8.98
N MET A 208 -27.47 -12.84 9.97
CA MET A 208 -28.93 -12.89 10.10
C MET A 208 -29.55 -11.61 10.69
N GLY A 209 -28.75 -10.71 11.27
CA GLY A 209 -29.19 -9.43 11.84
C GLY A 209 -29.68 -9.50 13.28
N TYR A 210 -29.36 -10.56 14.02
CA TYR A 210 -29.66 -10.72 15.46
C TYR A 210 -28.57 -10.12 16.38
N ALA A 211 -27.39 -9.87 15.82
CA ALA A 211 -26.27 -9.23 16.51
C ALA A 211 -25.65 -8.16 15.61
N ASP A 212 -25.06 -7.13 16.23
CA ASP A 212 -24.32 -6.08 15.54
C ASP A 212 -22.85 -6.10 15.98
N MET A 213 -21.97 -5.69 15.08
CA MET A 213 -20.53 -5.72 15.27
C MET A 213 -19.92 -4.39 14.81
N LYS A 214 -19.05 -3.84 15.64
CA LYS A 214 -18.26 -2.65 15.36
C LYS A 214 -16.79 -3.00 15.51
N ILE A 215 -16.03 -2.73 14.46
CA ILE A 215 -14.57 -2.86 14.45
C ILE A 215 -14.03 -1.44 14.46
N ASP A 216 -13.20 -1.12 15.45
CA ASP A 216 -12.40 0.09 15.41
C ASP A 216 -11.19 -0.15 14.51
N PRO A 217 -11.07 0.51 13.35
CA PRO A 217 -10.00 0.25 12.41
C PRO A 217 -8.63 0.74 12.89
N ILE A 218 -8.57 1.48 13.99
CA ILE A 218 -7.32 2.03 14.54
C ILE A 218 -6.82 1.17 15.70
N THR A 219 -7.70 0.79 16.62
CA THR A 219 -7.32 -0.04 17.78
C THR A 219 -7.50 -1.54 17.53
N GLU A 220 -8.08 -1.91 16.38
CA GLU A 220 -8.53 -3.27 16.04
C GLU A 220 -9.50 -3.87 17.09
N GLU A 221 -10.04 -3.04 17.98
CA GLU A 221 -10.99 -3.48 18.99
C GLU A 221 -12.30 -3.90 18.33
N ILE A 222 -12.70 -5.13 18.60
CA ILE A 222 -13.95 -5.68 18.12
C ILE A 222 -14.99 -5.64 19.25
N LYS A 223 -16.09 -4.94 19.00
CA LYS A 223 -17.24 -4.85 19.91
C LYS A 223 -18.48 -5.45 19.27
N ILE A 224 -19.26 -6.17 20.06
CA ILE A 224 -20.50 -6.83 19.63
C ILE A 224 -21.67 -6.46 20.53
N ARG A 225 -22.88 -6.59 20.01
CA ARG A 225 -24.11 -6.29 20.76
C ARG A 225 -25.27 -7.14 20.27
N TYR A 226 -26.17 -7.51 21.19
CA TYR A 226 -27.47 -8.09 20.85
C TYR A 226 -28.45 -7.05 20.29
N VAL A 227 -29.16 -7.39 19.21
CA VAL A 227 -30.19 -6.52 18.63
C VAL A 227 -31.56 -7.18 18.75
N SER A 228 -32.50 -6.52 19.45
CA SER A 228 -33.86 -7.01 19.68
C SER A 228 -34.73 -7.00 18.43
N GLU A 229 -34.50 -6.04 17.52
CA GLU A 229 -35.22 -5.91 16.26
C GLU A 229 -34.27 -6.21 15.10
N ARG A 230 -34.62 -7.24 14.31
CA ARG A 230 -33.74 -7.76 13.26
C ARG A 230 -33.32 -6.66 12.28
N LEU A 231 -32.02 -6.42 12.17
CA LEU A 231 -31.46 -5.46 11.20
C LEU A 231 -31.71 -5.97 9.78
N ARG A 232 -32.80 -5.51 9.13
CA ARG A 232 -33.13 -5.90 7.75
C ARG A 232 -32.21 -5.17 6.76
N GLY A 233 -31.64 -5.92 5.81
CA GLY A 233 -30.89 -5.36 4.68
C GLY A 233 -29.38 -5.13 4.91
N MET A 234 -28.83 -5.47 6.09
CA MET A 234 -27.40 -5.42 6.37
C MET A 234 -26.78 -6.83 6.40
N GLY A 235 -26.73 -7.49 5.25
CA GLY A 235 -25.89 -8.69 5.12
C GLY A 235 -24.42 -8.30 5.18
N ARG A 236 -23.77 -8.46 6.34
CA ARG A 236 -22.33 -8.26 6.48
C ARG A 236 -21.62 -9.61 6.39
N SER A 237 -20.64 -9.70 5.49
CA SER A 237 -19.70 -10.81 5.43
C SER A 237 -18.59 -10.54 6.45
N ILE A 238 -18.44 -11.42 7.44
CA ILE A 238 -17.46 -11.26 8.52
C ILE A 238 -16.38 -12.32 8.33
N PRO A 239 -15.11 -11.92 8.06
CA PRO A 239 -14.01 -12.86 8.08
C PRO A 239 -13.76 -13.31 9.52
N ILE A 240 -13.71 -14.62 9.73
CA ILE A 240 -13.27 -15.20 11.01
C ILE A 240 -11.81 -15.57 10.83
N VAL A 241 -10.92 -14.81 11.45
CA VAL A 241 -9.49 -15.13 11.48
C VAL A 241 -9.27 -16.16 12.57
N ILE A 242 -8.79 -17.34 12.19
CA ILE A 242 -8.41 -18.41 13.10
C ILE A 242 -6.89 -18.43 13.15
N GLY A 243 -6.32 -17.57 14.00
CA GLY A 243 -4.92 -17.62 14.39
C GLY A 243 -4.85 -18.22 15.78
N GLY A 244 -4.16 -19.35 15.93
CA GLY A 244 -3.64 -19.74 17.24
C GLY A 244 -2.47 -18.82 17.56
N GLU A 245 -2.47 -18.16 18.71
CA GLU A 245 -1.20 -17.98 19.40
C GLU A 245 -0.69 -19.39 19.67
N ASP A 246 0.25 -19.86 18.85
CA ASP A 246 1.13 -20.94 19.24
C ASP A 246 1.87 -20.42 20.48
N SER A 247 1.33 -20.74 21.65
CA SER A 247 2.02 -20.58 22.91
C SER A 247 3.24 -21.50 22.84
N GLU A 248 4.43 -20.91 22.82
CA GLU A 248 5.70 -21.61 23.10
C GLU A 248 5.64 -22.38 24.44
#